data_AF-A0A317XQ00-F1
#
_entry.id   AF-A0A317XQ00-F1
#
_cell.length_a   1.000
_cell.length_b   1.000
_cell.length_c   1.000
_cell.angle_alpha   90.00
_cell.angle_beta   90.00
_cell.angle_gamma   90.00
#
_symmetry.space_group_name_H-M   'P 1'
#
loop_
_entity.id
_entity.type
_entity.pdbx_description
1 polymer ?
#
loop_
_entity_poly.entity_id
_entity_poly.type
_entity_poly.pdbx_seq_one_letter_code
_entity_poly.pdbx_strand_id
1 'polypeptide(L)'
;MSTQRARQLITAAYAQFSNDAAAIQQLQGDASIPLPELAEKLASLTSKSNQIFGADDKAKAKTNEWLQKIGQAGEVQLASAESLKSLNAELDNLTFLASNEPTVADLALFASVYPVVSKQEAKEQHANPSLVRYVSHLSNLPQVAAASSSAQLGFAAFEPVYEGMPAIQRATPEDLKKEKKANKEATKKAEADATVVKEGAEKKEQKKKEKKEKAPKEAKAGGGGGGGGKKGGAAAAAASESTGPIPSQIDLRVGKIVSVEKHPDADALYLEKVDFGEADGPRTILSGLVHFVPIEKMQNRMVIGVCNLKPVAMRGIKSYGMLLCATHKDGKDGGVEPVCPPEGSQPGDKVWVEGYEGREPEAVLNPKKKIFEAIQPNYITTEGKQCAWVGPLPDSADPEADKKPRLLRTEKGVLFSENFVGASLS
;
A
#
# COMPACT_ATOMS: atom_id res chain seq x y z
N MET A 1 26.21 13.10 19.78
CA MET A 1 25.51 14.36 20.07
C MET A 1 24.16 14.45 19.35
N SER A 2 23.92 13.66 18.30
CA SER A 2 22.65 13.62 17.55
C SER A 2 21.40 13.45 18.42
N THR A 3 21.35 12.41 19.27
CA THR A 3 20.18 12.14 20.14
C THR A 3 19.91 13.29 21.12
N GLN A 4 20.97 13.96 21.59
CA GLN A 4 20.86 15.15 22.43
C GLN A 4 20.33 16.35 21.64
N ARG A 5 20.81 16.56 20.41
CA ARG A 5 20.30 17.62 19.52
C ARG A 5 18.84 17.41 19.15
N ALA A 6 18.47 16.17 18.82
CA ALA A 6 17.09 15.77 18.57
C ALA A 6 16.20 16.06 19.78
N ARG A 7 16.63 15.67 20.99
CA ARG A 7 15.93 15.99 22.23
C ARG A 7 15.75 17.48 22.43
N GLN A 8 16.82 18.27 22.25
CA GLN A 8 16.76 19.73 22.39
C GLN A 8 15.77 20.36 21.41
N LEU A 9 15.78 19.94 20.13
CA LEU A 9 14.85 20.45 19.14
C LEU A 9 13.40 20.06 19.46
N ILE A 10 13.15 18.79 19.79
CA ILE A 10 11.82 18.27 20.12
C ILE A 10 11.26 19.02 21.35
N THR A 11 12.01 19.06 22.45
CA THR A 11 11.55 19.71 23.68
C THR A 11 11.30 21.21 23.47
N ALA A 12 12.15 21.91 22.72
CA ALA A 12 11.93 23.33 22.38
C ALA A 12 10.70 23.55 21.50
N ALA A 13 10.45 22.69 20.51
CA ALA A 13 9.28 22.81 19.62
C ALA A 13 7.95 22.69 20.37
N TYR A 14 7.93 21.87 21.43
CA TYR A 14 6.73 21.59 22.21
C TYR A 14 6.64 22.36 23.55
N ALA A 15 7.70 23.04 23.97
CA ALA A 15 7.74 23.81 25.22
C ALA A 15 6.61 24.84 25.29
N GLN A 16 6.26 25.47 24.16
CA GLN A 16 5.19 26.46 24.05
C GLN A 16 3.78 25.93 24.38
N PHE A 17 3.60 24.59 24.42
CA PHE A 17 2.31 23.96 24.70
C PHE A 17 2.20 23.40 26.13
N SER A 18 3.25 23.52 26.94
CA SER A 18 3.25 23.09 28.35
C SER A 18 3.21 24.30 29.28
N ASN A 19 2.42 24.20 30.36
CA ASN A 19 2.47 25.18 31.46
C ASN A 19 3.57 24.86 32.48
N ASP A 20 4.21 23.70 32.37
CA ASP A 20 5.30 23.24 33.25
C ASP A 20 6.63 23.27 32.51
N ALA A 21 7.25 24.46 32.48
CA ALA A 21 8.55 24.66 31.85
C ALA A 21 9.68 23.88 32.55
N ALA A 22 9.56 23.68 33.88
CA ALA A 22 10.56 22.95 34.66
C ALA A 22 10.57 21.46 34.28
N ALA A 23 9.39 20.84 34.11
CA ALA A 23 9.29 19.46 33.64
C ALA A 23 9.86 19.29 32.22
N ILE A 24 9.60 20.22 31.31
CA ILE A 24 10.20 20.19 29.95
C ILE A 24 11.73 20.28 30.02
N GLN A 25 12.26 21.18 30.85
CA GLN A 25 13.71 21.32 31.02
C GLN A 25 14.36 20.08 31.66
N GLN A 26 13.67 19.44 32.60
CA GLN A 26 14.11 18.17 33.19
C GLN A 26 14.14 17.05 32.13
N LEU A 27 13.08 16.91 31.32
CA LEU A 27 13.03 15.96 30.22
C LEU A 27 14.12 16.22 29.17
N GLN A 28 14.45 17.49 28.91
CA GLN A 28 15.52 17.87 28.01
C GLN A 28 16.92 17.51 28.56
N GLY A 29 17.13 17.61 29.88
CA GLY A 29 18.39 17.28 30.52
C GLY A 29 18.65 15.78 30.70
N ASP A 30 17.59 14.98 30.78
CA ASP A 30 17.70 13.55 31.06
C ASP A 30 17.99 12.73 29.78
N ALA A 31 19.28 12.56 29.49
CA ALA A 31 19.76 11.77 28.36
C ALA A 31 19.49 10.25 28.47
N SER A 32 19.10 9.75 29.66
CA SER A 32 18.84 8.32 29.87
C SER A 32 17.50 7.85 29.28
N ILE A 33 16.55 8.78 29.12
CA ILE A 33 15.21 8.49 28.59
C ILE A 33 15.30 8.23 27.07
N PRO A 34 14.85 7.09 26.52
CA PRO A 34 14.81 6.89 25.07
C PRO A 34 13.89 7.89 24.35
N LEU A 35 14.15 8.21 23.08
CA LEU A 35 13.32 9.15 22.30
C LEU A 35 11.82 8.79 22.26
N PRO A 36 11.38 7.52 22.13
CA PRO A 36 9.96 7.16 22.21
C PRO A 36 9.35 7.50 23.58
N GLU A 37 10.07 7.25 24.67
CA GLU A 37 9.60 7.56 26.02
C GLU A 37 9.55 9.07 26.26
N LEU A 38 10.52 9.82 25.73
CA LEU A 38 10.49 11.29 25.73
C LEU A 38 9.21 11.81 25.04
N ALA A 39 8.85 11.24 23.89
CA ALA A 39 7.65 11.63 23.15
C ALA A 39 6.36 11.39 23.95
N GLU A 40 6.24 10.25 24.63
CA GLU A 40 5.06 9.93 25.46
C GLU A 40 4.95 10.88 26.67
N LYS A 41 6.07 11.18 27.34
CA LYS A 41 6.08 12.15 28.45
C LYS A 41 5.72 13.55 27.97
N LEU A 42 6.22 13.97 26.80
CA LEU A 42 5.86 15.25 26.19
C LEU A 42 4.38 15.32 25.79
N ALA A 43 3.82 14.24 25.25
CA ALA A 43 2.40 14.17 24.92
C ALA A 43 1.52 14.33 26.15
N SER A 44 1.94 13.74 27.27
CA SER A 44 1.25 13.88 28.56
C SER A 44 1.31 15.31 29.10
N LEU A 45 2.46 16.00 28.98
CA LEU A 45 2.63 17.37 29.49
C LEU A 45 1.94 18.44 28.65
N THR A 46 1.86 18.24 27.33
CA THR A 46 1.37 19.26 26.39
C THR A 46 -0.07 19.05 25.95
N SER A 47 -0.64 17.85 26.21
CA SER A 47 -1.90 17.42 25.61
C SER A 47 -1.93 17.48 24.06
N LYS A 48 -0.74 17.42 23.43
CA LYS A 48 -0.56 17.48 21.96
C LYS A 48 -0.20 16.12 21.36
N SER A 49 -0.82 15.04 21.85
CA SER A 49 -0.56 13.67 21.37
C SER A 49 -0.63 13.56 19.84
N ASN A 50 -1.65 14.14 19.21
CA ASN A 50 -1.83 14.05 17.76
C ASN A 50 -0.76 14.81 16.95
N GLN A 51 -0.20 15.90 17.49
CA GLN A 51 0.90 16.61 16.83
C GLN A 51 2.23 15.87 17.02
N ILE A 52 2.41 15.27 18.21
CA ILE A 52 3.62 14.51 18.54
C ILE A 52 3.70 13.22 17.74
N PHE A 53 2.61 12.46 17.64
CA PHE A 53 2.60 11.11 17.08
C PHE A 53 1.93 11.00 15.70
N GLY A 54 1.10 11.97 15.32
CA GLY A 54 0.17 11.88 14.21
C GLY A 54 -1.26 11.55 14.67
N ALA A 55 -2.22 11.71 13.76
CA ALA A 55 -3.65 11.70 14.09
C ALA A 55 -4.26 10.32 14.41
N ASP A 56 -3.58 9.23 14.06
CA ASP A 56 -4.08 7.85 14.22
C ASP A 56 -3.02 6.89 14.78
N ASP A 57 -3.47 5.71 15.22
CA ASP A 57 -2.60 4.69 15.82
C ASP A 57 -1.49 4.21 14.88
N LYS A 58 -1.73 4.26 13.57
CA LYS A 58 -0.75 3.84 12.56
C LYS A 58 0.36 4.88 12.44
N ALA A 59 0.03 6.16 12.45
CA ALA A 59 0.99 7.25 12.52
C ALA A 59 1.77 7.19 13.82
N LYS A 60 1.11 6.92 14.96
CA LYS A 60 1.80 6.73 16.25
C LYS A 60 2.80 5.58 16.21
N ALA A 61 2.41 4.43 15.67
CA ALA A 61 3.30 3.28 15.52
C ALA A 61 4.52 3.63 14.64
N LYS A 62 4.30 4.29 13.50
CA LYS A 62 5.37 4.69 12.59
C LYS A 62 6.30 5.75 13.18
N THR A 63 5.76 6.73 13.91
CA THR A 63 6.55 7.71 14.66
C THR A 63 7.48 6.99 15.66
N ASN A 64 6.94 6.05 16.45
CA ASN A 64 7.73 5.31 17.43
C ASN A 64 8.81 4.43 16.79
N GLU A 65 8.51 3.77 15.66
CA GLU A 65 9.50 3.00 14.89
C GLU A 65 10.68 3.88 14.47
N TRP A 66 10.42 5.08 13.96
CA TRP A 66 11.46 6.04 13.58
C TRP A 66 12.26 6.54 14.78
N LEU A 67 11.61 6.90 15.89
CA LEU A 67 12.30 7.32 17.11
C LEU A 67 13.21 6.22 17.67
N GLN A 68 12.79 4.95 17.60
CA GLN A 68 13.63 3.82 17.96
C GLN A 68 14.83 3.69 17.02
N LYS A 69 14.61 3.73 15.70
CA LYS A 69 15.67 3.67 14.68
C LYS A 69 16.72 4.76 14.88
N ILE A 70 16.28 6.00 15.14
CA ILE A 70 17.17 7.15 15.38
C ILE A 70 17.88 7.04 16.72
N GLY A 71 17.20 6.57 17.76
CA GLY A 71 17.79 6.40 19.09
C GLY A 71 18.87 5.31 19.14
N GLN A 72 18.71 4.24 18.36
CA GLN A 72 19.66 3.13 18.26
C GLN A 72 20.85 3.46 17.35
N ALA A 73 20.62 4.23 16.28
CA ALA A 73 21.66 4.60 15.35
C ALA A 73 22.48 5.79 15.87
N GLY A 74 23.80 5.60 15.99
CA GLY A 74 24.70 6.69 16.37
C GLY A 74 24.74 7.82 15.32
N GLU A 75 25.11 9.03 15.72
CA GLU A 75 25.24 10.20 14.82
C GLU A 75 26.11 9.91 13.59
N VAL A 76 27.25 9.27 13.81
CA VAL A 76 28.20 8.88 12.76
C VAL A 76 27.58 7.86 11.80
N GLN A 77 26.74 6.96 12.31
CA GLN A 77 26.08 5.94 11.50
C GLN A 77 24.98 6.58 10.63
N LEU A 78 24.08 7.36 11.22
CA LEU A 78 23.00 8.04 10.49
C LEU A 78 23.54 9.02 9.43
N ALA A 79 24.67 9.67 9.71
CA ALA A 79 25.32 10.59 8.81
C ALA A 79 26.31 9.95 7.82
N SER A 80 26.47 8.62 7.85
CA SER A 80 27.34 7.91 6.91
C SER A 80 26.78 7.97 5.48
N ALA A 81 27.65 8.01 4.48
CA ALA A 81 27.24 8.10 3.08
C ALA A 81 26.28 6.96 2.65
N GLU A 82 26.45 5.76 3.21
CA GLU A 82 25.56 4.62 2.96
C GLU A 82 24.18 4.81 3.61
N SER A 83 24.14 5.30 4.85
CA SER A 83 22.87 5.57 5.54
C SER A 83 22.11 6.73 4.90
N LEU A 84 22.81 7.78 4.43
CA LEU A 84 22.17 8.89 3.72
C LEU A 84 21.55 8.45 2.39
N LYS A 85 22.20 7.53 1.65
CA LYS A 85 21.64 6.94 0.42
C LYS A 85 20.40 6.09 0.69
N SER A 86 20.47 5.23 1.71
CA SER A 86 19.31 4.42 2.13
C SER A 86 18.16 5.31 2.59
N LEU A 87 18.46 6.34 3.37
CA LEU A 87 17.47 7.30 3.84
C LEU A 87 16.85 8.09 2.68
N ASN A 88 17.64 8.47 1.68
CA ASN A 88 17.13 9.11 0.46
C ASN A 88 16.08 8.23 -0.25
N ALA A 89 16.33 6.92 -0.36
CA ALA A 89 15.37 5.99 -0.95
C ALA A 89 14.09 5.83 -0.11
N GLU A 90 14.22 5.79 1.22
CA GLU A 90 13.07 5.75 2.13
C GLU A 90 12.22 7.04 2.06
N LEU A 91 12.87 8.19 1.87
CA LEU A 91 12.24 9.52 1.79
C LEU A 91 11.68 9.88 0.41
N ASP A 92 11.88 9.01 -0.59
CA ASP A 92 11.51 9.29 -1.99
C ASP A 92 10.03 9.65 -2.17
N ASN A 93 9.16 8.97 -1.41
CA ASN A 93 7.71 9.15 -1.50
C ASN A 93 7.10 9.70 -0.21
N LEU A 94 7.91 10.33 0.66
CA LEU A 94 7.48 10.81 1.97
C LEU A 94 7.73 12.31 2.13
N THR A 95 6.66 13.09 2.35
CA THR A 95 6.81 14.49 2.78
C THR A 95 7.25 14.55 4.25
N PHE A 96 6.58 13.78 5.10
CA PHE A 96 6.93 13.56 6.51
C PHE A 96 6.97 12.05 6.82
N LEU A 97 7.62 11.68 7.90
CA LEU A 97 7.91 10.29 8.23
C LEU A 97 6.66 9.50 8.56
N ALA A 98 5.73 10.07 9.34
CA ALA A 98 4.63 9.31 9.93
C ALA A 98 3.23 9.74 9.49
N SER A 99 3.04 11.01 9.13
CA SER A 99 1.72 11.58 8.86
C SER A 99 1.76 12.62 7.71
N ASN A 100 0.68 13.35 7.49
CA ASN A 100 0.66 14.49 6.56
C ASN A 100 1.16 15.80 7.21
N GLU A 101 1.44 15.76 8.50
CA GLU A 101 2.05 16.84 9.28
C GLU A 101 3.35 16.34 9.94
N PRO A 102 4.31 17.25 10.22
CA PRO A 102 5.57 16.89 10.87
C PRO A 102 5.33 16.41 12.30
N THR A 103 5.85 15.22 12.63
CA THR A 103 5.79 14.65 13.97
C THR A 103 7.14 14.78 14.68
N VAL A 104 7.26 14.33 15.94
CA VAL A 104 8.56 14.35 16.62
C VAL A 104 9.61 13.46 15.94
N ALA A 105 9.19 12.46 15.17
CA ALA A 105 10.12 11.66 14.38
C ALA A 105 10.81 12.52 13.31
N ASP A 106 10.07 13.43 12.67
CA ASP A 106 10.62 14.32 11.65
C ASP A 106 11.66 15.27 12.25
N LEU A 107 11.34 15.87 13.40
CA LEU A 107 12.26 16.72 14.15
C LEU A 107 13.52 15.96 14.58
N ALA A 108 13.38 14.73 15.07
CA ALA A 108 14.51 13.90 15.48
C ALA A 108 15.43 13.57 14.31
N LEU A 109 14.86 13.15 13.18
CA LEU A 109 15.64 12.81 11.99
C LEU A 109 16.35 14.05 11.45
N PHE A 110 15.64 15.15 11.31
CA PHE A 110 16.19 16.43 10.86
C PHE A 110 17.38 16.87 11.71
N ALA A 111 17.23 16.89 13.03
CA ALA A 111 18.30 17.29 13.94
C ALA A 111 19.53 16.36 13.84
N SER A 112 19.33 15.11 13.42
CA SER A 112 20.38 14.12 13.22
C SER A 112 21.16 14.37 11.92
N VAL A 113 20.47 14.64 10.81
CA VAL A 113 21.10 14.68 9.47
C VAL A 113 21.46 16.10 9.00
N TYR A 114 20.79 17.14 9.51
CA TYR A 114 20.98 18.53 9.08
C TYR A 114 22.46 18.98 9.10
N PRO A 115 23.27 18.75 10.15
CA PRO A 115 24.64 19.29 10.20
C PRO A 115 25.57 18.74 9.12
N VAL A 116 25.22 17.57 8.55
CA VAL A 116 25.98 16.95 7.46
C VAL A 116 25.39 17.36 6.11
N VAL A 117 24.07 17.22 5.93
CA VAL A 117 23.41 17.54 4.66
C VAL A 117 23.54 19.03 4.29
N SER A 118 23.43 19.94 5.27
CA SER A 118 23.57 21.38 5.02
C SER A 118 24.97 21.83 4.57
N LYS A 119 25.97 20.96 4.72
CA LYS A 119 27.37 21.22 4.33
C LYS A 119 27.82 20.40 3.12
N GLN A 120 26.93 19.63 2.51
CA GLN A 120 27.25 18.83 1.34
C GLN A 120 27.48 19.72 0.12
N GLU A 121 28.44 19.32 -0.71
CA GLU A 121 28.68 19.94 -2.01
C GLU A 121 27.53 19.63 -2.98
N ALA A 122 27.37 20.45 -4.02
CA ALA A 122 26.27 20.32 -4.99
C ALA A 122 26.12 18.88 -5.53
N LYS A 123 27.24 18.24 -5.88
CA LYS A 123 27.28 16.86 -6.38
C LYS A 123 26.72 15.83 -5.38
N GLU A 124 26.99 16.01 -4.10
CA GLU A 124 26.51 15.12 -3.04
C GLU A 124 25.03 15.35 -2.75
N GLN A 125 24.59 16.62 -2.84
CA GLN A 125 23.18 16.97 -2.74
C GLN A 125 22.38 16.35 -3.89
N HIS A 126 22.87 16.46 -5.13
CA HIS A 126 22.22 15.88 -6.31
C HIS A 126 22.17 14.35 -6.28
N ALA A 127 23.09 13.70 -5.56
CA ALA A 127 23.07 12.26 -5.37
C ALA A 127 21.95 11.80 -4.41
N ASN A 128 21.42 12.71 -3.56
CA ASN A 128 20.39 12.41 -2.56
C ASN A 128 19.24 13.44 -2.59
N PRO A 129 18.52 13.58 -3.72
CA PRO A 129 17.56 14.67 -3.91
C PRO A 129 16.39 14.63 -2.92
N SER A 130 15.89 13.45 -2.58
CA SER A 130 14.74 13.26 -1.68
C SER A 130 15.10 13.61 -0.24
N LEU A 131 16.32 13.27 0.19
CA LEU A 131 16.86 13.67 1.50
C LEU A 131 17.11 15.18 1.57
N VAL A 132 17.71 15.77 0.54
CA VAL A 132 18.00 17.21 0.48
C VAL A 132 16.70 18.03 0.48
N ARG A 133 15.69 17.60 -0.31
CA ARG A 133 14.33 18.16 -0.27
C ARG A 133 13.74 18.10 1.13
N TYR A 134 13.84 16.95 1.78
CA TYR A 134 13.28 16.75 3.11
C TYR A 134 13.94 17.67 4.16
N VAL A 135 15.27 17.79 4.14
CA VAL A 135 16.01 18.70 5.03
C VAL A 135 15.67 20.16 4.75
N SER A 136 15.62 20.57 3.47
CA SER A 136 15.22 21.92 3.08
C SER A 136 13.81 22.24 3.57
N HIS A 137 12.85 21.33 3.35
CA HIS A 137 11.48 21.53 3.78
C HIS A 137 11.36 21.74 5.29
N LEU A 138 11.97 20.86 6.10
CA LEU A 138 11.92 20.99 7.56
C LEU A 138 12.68 22.22 8.08
N SER A 139 13.79 22.60 7.46
CA SER A 139 14.56 23.79 7.84
C SER A 139 13.78 25.10 7.64
N ASN A 140 12.82 25.10 6.70
CA ASN A 140 11.98 26.25 6.35
C ASN A 140 10.67 26.29 7.15
N LEU A 141 10.39 25.31 8.02
CA LEU A 141 9.18 25.34 8.85
C LEU A 141 9.31 26.36 10.00
N PRO A 142 8.32 27.26 10.20
CA PRO A 142 8.37 28.28 11.26
C PRO A 142 8.58 27.69 12.66
N GLN A 143 7.95 26.54 12.95
CA GLN A 143 8.11 25.85 14.22
C GLN A 143 9.54 25.33 14.45
N VAL A 144 10.24 24.90 13.39
CA VAL A 144 11.62 24.39 13.48
C VAL A 144 12.57 25.56 13.65
N ALA A 145 12.36 26.66 12.93
CA ALA A 145 13.14 27.88 13.09
C ALA A 145 13.02 28.46 14.51
N ALA A 146 11.80 28.55 15.05
CA ALA A 146 11.55 29.02 16.41
C ALA A 146 12.21 28.11 17.46
N ALA A 147 12.04 26.79 17.33
CA ALA A 147 12.65 25.80 18.23
C ALA A 147 14.18 25.83 18.18
N SER A 148 14.76 25.91 16.98
CA SER A 148 16.21 26.01 16.75
C SER A 148 16.79 27.26 17.41
N SER A 149 16.13 28.41 17.25
CA SER A 149 16.55 29.67 17.86
C SER A 149 16.49 29.61 19.39
N SER A 150 15.37 29.12 19.93
CA SER A 150 15.18 28.97 21.38
C SER A 150 16.21 28.02 22.01
N ALA A 151 16.56 26.93 21.33
CA ALA A 151 17.53 25.95 21.81
C ALA A 151 18.97 26.23 21.34
N GLN A 152 19.21 27.34 20.63
CA GLN A 152 20.52 27.75 20.10
C GLN A 152 21.22 26.65 19.28
N LEU A 153 20.45 25.92 18.46
CA LEU A 153 20.95 24.75 17.71
C LEU A 153 21.71 25.11 16.43
N GLY A 154 21.61 26.36 15.99
CA GLY A 154 22.28 26.85 14.78
C GLY A 154 21.73 26.28 13.47
N PHE A 155 20.50 25.73 13.48
CA PHE A 155 19.81 25.40 12.24
C PHE A 155 19.28 26.67 11.60
N ALA A 156 19.54 26.82 10.31
CA ALA A 156 19.10 27.93 9.47
C ALA A 156 18.26 27.37 8.32
N ALA A 157 17.50 28.25 7.66
CA ALA A 157 16.83 27.91 6.41
C ALA A 157 17.88 27.42 5.39
N PHE A 158 17.64 26.25 4.83
CA PHE A 158 18.55 25.58 3.91
C PHE A 158 17.89 25.42 2.54
N GLU A 159 18.56 25.92 1.51
CA GLU A 159 18.13 25.80 0.12
C GLU A 159 19.08 24.88 -0.65
N PRO A 160 18.54 23.91 -1.42
CA PRO A 160 19.35 23.04 -2.26
C PRO A 160 20.12 23.81 -3.34
N VAL A 161 21.28 23.29 -3.73
CA VAL A 161 22.01 23.83 -4.88
C VAL A 161 21.39 23.28 -6.16
N TYR A 162 20.76 24.15 -6.96
CA TYR A 162 20.14 23.76 -8.24
C TYR A 162 21.12 23.79 -9.43
N GLU A 163 22.20 24.56 -9.33
CA GLU A 163 23.21 24.68 -10.38
C GLU A 163 23.90 23.33 -10.63
N GLY A 164 24.02 22.92 -11.90
CA GLY A 164 24.61 21.63 -12.27
C GLY A 164 23.74 20.40 -11.94
N MET A 165 22.46 20.58 -11.61
CA MET A 165 21.54 19.46 -11.41
C MET A 165 21.52 18.56 -12.66
N PRO A 166 21.65 17.23 -12.51
CA PRO A 166 21.60 16.31 -13.64
C PRO A 166 20.32 16.51 -14.44
N ALA A 167 20.46 16.70 -15.76
CA ALA A 167 19.30 16.78 -16.63
C ALA A 167 18.48 15.49 -16.45
N ILE A 168 17.19 15.63 -16.12
CA ILE A 168 16.27 14.50 -15.99
C ILE A 168 16.12 13.88 -17.37
N GLN A 169 16.90 12.85 -17.65
CA GLN A 169 16.74 12.03 -18.84
C GLN A 169 15.45 11.24 -18.65
N ARG A 170 14.37 11.71 -19.29
CA ARG A 170 13.12 10.96 -19.37
C ARG A 170 13.46 9.66 -20.09
N ALA A 171 13.32 8.54 -19.38
CA ALA A 171 13.57 7.22 -19.95
C ALA A 171 12.76 7.08 -21.25
N THR A 172 13.44 6.78 -22.35
CA THR A 172 12.74 6.50 -23.60
C THR A 172 11.93 5.20 -23.44
N PRO A 173 10.91 4.96 -24.26
CA PRO A 173 10.18 3.67 -24.25
C PRO A 173 11.10 2.44 -24.38
N GLU A 174 12.28 2.61 -24.98
CA GLU A 174 13.30 1.57 -25.14
C GLU A 174 14.14 1.37 -23.86
N ASP A 175 14.47 2.44 -23.14
CA ASP A 175 15.15 2.39 -21.85
C ASP A 175 14.27 1.74 -20.79
N LEU A 176 12.97 2.06 -20.78
CA LEU A 176 11.98 1.40 -19.91
C LEU A 176 11.83 -0.11 -20.23
N LYS A 177 11.99 -0.51 -21.50
CA LYS A 177 12.01 -1.92 -21.90
C LYS A 177 13.31 -2.61 -21.47
N LYS A 178 14.45 -1.92 -21.54
CA LYS A 178 15.75 -2.42 -21.10
C LYS A 178 15.83 -2.53 -19.57
N GLU A 179 15.35 -1.55 -18.81
CA GLU A 179 15.25 -1.62 -17.35
C GLU A 179 14.30 -2.74 -16.90
N LYS A 180 13.14 -2.91 -17.55
CA LYS A 180 12.24 -4.06 -17.27
C LYS A 180 12.91 -5.41 -17.54
N LYS A 181 13.85 -5.47 -18.49
CA LYS A 181 14.61 -6.68 -18.84
C LYS A 181 15.78 -6.91 -17.86
N ALA A 182 16.52 -5.86 -17.53
CA ALA A 182 17.61 -5.87 -16.56
C ALA A 182 17.13 -6.12 -15.12
N ASN A 183 15.98 -5.57 -14.72
CA ASN A 183 15.38 -5.81 -13.41
C ASN A 183 14.82 -7.24 -13.32
N LYS A 184 14.28 -7.80 -14.43
CA LYS A 184 13.95 -9.23 -14.54
C LYS A 184 15.18 -10.14 -14.41
N GLU A 185 16.32 -9.74 -14.97
CA GLU A 185 17.57 -10.49 -14.87
C GLU A 185 18.24 -10.36 -13.50
N ALA A 186 18.19 -9.19 -12.86
CA ALA A 186 18.66 -8.96 -11.50
C ALA A 186 17.80 -9.72 -10.46
N THR A 187 16.48 -9.76 -10.66
CA THR A 187 15.57 -10.57 -9.80
C THR A 187 15.86 -12.07 -9.96
N LYS A 188 16.15 -12.53 -11.18
CA LYS A 188 16.58 -13.93 -11.42
C LYS A 188 17.97 -14.25 -10.84
N LYS A 189 18.90 -13.29 -10.81
CA LYS A 189 20.23 -13.47 -10.22
C LYS A 189 20.18 -13.44 -8.69
N ALA A 190 19.34 -12.60 -8.11
CA ALA A 190 19.08 -12.56 -6.67
C ALA A 190 18.30 -13.80 -6.16
N GLU A 191 17.39 -14.35 -6.97
CA GLU A 191 16.74 -15.64 -6.66
C GLU A 191 17.72 -16.83 -6.79
N ALA A 192 18.70 -16.78 -7.68
CA ALA A 192 19.73 -17.81 -7.79
C ALA A 192 20.76 -17.77 -6.65
N ASP A 193 21.12 -16.58 -6.16
CA ASP A 193 22.03 -16.40 -5.01
C ASP A 193 21.34 -16.71 -3.67
N ALA A 194 20.04 -16.45 -3.53
CA ALA A 194 19.26 -16.78 -2.34
C ALA A 194 19.03 -18.29 -2.14
N THR A 195 19.28 -19.12 -3.16
CA THR A 195 19.27 -20.59 -3.05
C THR A 195 20.59 -21.22 -2.62
N VAL A 196 21.68 -20.46 -2.45
CA VAL A 196 23.00 -21.01 -2.08
C VAL A 196 23.45 -20.64 -0.65
N VAL A 197 22.73 -19.78 0.08
CA VAL A 197 23.13 -19.35 1.45
C VAL A 197 22.15 -19.80 2.56
N LYS A 198 21.45 -20.94 2.39
CA LYS A 198 20.66 -21.53 3.48
C LYS A 198 20.96 -23.01 3.81
N GLU A 199 22.16 -23.47 3.49
CA GLU A 199 22.76 -24.63 4.16
C GLU A 199 24.23 -24.35 4.53
N GLY A 200 24.52 -24.31 5.84
CA GLY A 200 25.85 -24.16 6.45
C GLY A 200 26.04 -22.77 7.06
N ALA A 201 26.27 -22.56 8.37
CA ALA A 201 26.62 -23.38 9.51
C ALA A 201 25.93 -22.74 10.74
N GLU A 202 25.62 -23.38 11.86
CA GLU A 202 26.52 -24.18 12.70
C GLU A 202 25.73 -25.27 13.46
N LYS A 203 26.06 -26.54 13.18
CA LYS A 203 26.13 -27.55 14.24
C LYS A 203 27.61 -27.67 14.60
N LYS A 204 27.99 -27.23 15.80
CA LYS A 204 29.22 -27.67 16.45
C LYS A 204 28.98 -29.05 17.06
N GLU A 205 29.97 -29.91 16.88
CA GLU A 205 30.04 -31.30 17.31
C GLU A 205 29.76 -31.50 18.81
N GLN A 206 29.00 -32.55 19.14
CA GLN A 206 29.61 -33.75 19.74
C GLN A 206 28.63 -34.93 19.78
N LYS A 207 29.10 -36.07 19.25
CA LYS A 207 28.53 -37.41 19.40
C LYS A 207 28.62 -37.84 20.87
N LYS A 208 27.55 -38.45 21.40
CA LYS A 208 27.65 -39.79 22.00
C LYS A 208 26.30 -40.50 22.03
N LYS A 209 26.27 -41.69 21.41
CA LYS A 209 25.26 -42.73 21.58
C LYS A 209 25.17 -43.11 23.05
N GLU A 210 23.96 -43.31 23.56
CA GLU A 210 23.66 -44.50 24.35
C GLU A 210 22.16 -44.83 24.34
N LYS A 211 21.92 -46.11 24.50
CA LYS A 211 20.76 -46.90 24.10
C LYS A 211 20.19 -47.50 25.38
N LYS A 212 18.90 -47.32 25.65
CA LYS A 212 18.02 -48.19 26.46
C LYS A 212 16.64 -47.52 26.52
N GLU A 213 15.49 -48.16 26.66
CA GLU A 213 14.94 -49.50 26.44
C GLU A 213 13.49 -49.40 26.97
N LYS A 214 12.55 -49.98 26.22
CA LYS A 214 11.19 -50.44 26.60
C LYS A 214 10.75 -50.23 28.07
N ALA A 215 9.65 -49.49 28.32
CA ALA A 215 8.24 -49.93 28.28
C ALA A 215 7.73 -50.31 29.70
N PRO A 216 6.48 -50.78 29.86
CA PRO A 216 5.21 -50.02 29.79
C PRO A 216 4.33 -50.33 31.03
N LYS A 217 3.14 -49.72 31.11
CA LYS A 217 1.82 -50.35 31.43
C LYS A 217 0.80 -49.30 31.90
N GLU A 218 -0.34 -49.21 31.23
CA GLU A 218 -1.62 -49.91 31.55
C GLU A 218 -2.16 -49.46 32.93
N ALA A 219 -3.44 -49.12 33.10
CA ALA A 219 -4.59 -49.93 32.73
C ALA A 219 -5.86 -49.05 32.75
N LYS A 220 -6.71 -49.21 31.73
CA LYS A 220 -8.03 -49.89 31.74
C LYS A 220 -9.18 -48.98 32.20
N ALA A 221 -10.17 -48.68 31.36
CA ALA A 221 -11.08 -49.56 30.60
C ALA A 221 -12.23 -50.15 31.44
N GLY A 222 -13.43 -50.05 30.85
CA GLY A 222 -14.68 -50.67 31.27
C GLY A 222 -15.78 -49.61 31.41
N GLY A 223 -16.65 -49.34 30.44
CA GLY A 223 -17.08 -50.11 29.27
C GLY A 223 -18.50 -50.63 29.48
N GLY A 224 -19.38 -50.40 28.50
CA GLY A 224 -20.46 -51.35 28.19
C GLY A 224 -21.85 -50.80 27.92
N GLY A 225 -22.21 -50.82 26.62
CA GLY A 225 -23.57 -51.08 26.13
C GLY A 225 -24.45 -49.84 25.92
N GLY A 226 -25.06 -49.58 24.76
CA GLY A 226 -25.29 -50.38 23.57
C GLY A 226 -26.65 -49.94 22.98
N GLY A 227 -26.72 -49.72 21.66
CA GLY A 227 -28.00 -49.44 20.98
C GLY A 227 -27.81 -48.63 19.70
N GLY A 228 -27.65 -49.33 18.58
CA GLY A 228 -27.45 -48.75 17.26
C GLY A 228 -28.73 -48.25 16.57
N GLY A 229 -28.53 -47.48 15.49
CA GLY A 229 -29.60 -47.09 14.56
C GLY A 229 -29.24 -45.98 13.57
N LYS A 230 -28.54 -46.34 12.48
CA LYS A 230 -28.64 -45.84 11.09
C LYS A 230 -28.87 -44.32 10.87
N LYS A 231 -27.86 -43.54 10.46
CA LYS A 231 -27.39 -43.28 9.08
C LYS A 231 -28.37 -42.47 8.22
N GLY A 232 -27.98 -41.23 7.94
CA GLY A 232 -28.57 -40.36 6.91
C GLY A 232 -27.81 -39.04 6.85
N GLY A 233 -26.67 -39.03 6.16
CA GLY A 233 -25.89 -37.82 5.94
C GLY A 233 -26.49 -36.96 4.82
N ALA A 234 -26.43 -35.64 5.02
CA ALA A 234 -26.42 -34.65 3.95
C ALA A 234 -25.13 -33.83 4.20
N ALA A 235 -24.02 -34.23 3.59
CA ALA A 235 -23.59 -33.69 2.29
C ALA A 235 -23.47 -32.16 2.36
N ALA A 236 -22.48 -31.68 3.10
CA ALA A 236 -21.82 -30.42 2.78
C ALA A 236 -21.25 -30.59 1.36
N ALA A 237 -21.83 -29.88 0.40
CA ALA A 237 -21.39 -29.88 -0.97
C ALA A 237 -19.95 -29.37 -1.01
N ALA A 238 -19.04 -30.30 -1.26
CA ALA A 238 -17.67 -30.02 -1.62
C ALA A 238 -17.67 -29.16 -2.89
N ALA A 239 -17.13 -27.95 -2.78
CA ALA A 239 -16.75 -27.18 -3.94
C ALA A 239 -15.74 -28.02 -4.74
N SER A 240 -16.08 -28.29 -6.01
CA SER A 240 -15.16 -28.86 -6.98
C SER A 240 -13.92 -27.95 -7.06
N GLU A 241 -12.75 -28.51 -6.74
CA GLU A 241 -11.47 -27.85 -6.93
C GLU A 241 -11.20 -27.70 -8.43
N SER A 242 -11.65 -26.59 -9.03
CA SER A 242 -11.05 -26.10 -10.25
C SER A 242 -9.66 -25.57 -9.90
N THR A 243 -8.60 -26.21 -10.38
CA THR A 243 -7.19 -25.94 -10.04
C THR A 243 -6.62 -24.62 -10.62
N GLY A 244 -7.48 -23.69 -11.06
CA GLY A 244 -7.10 -22.43 -11.68
C GLY A 244 -7.88 -21.21 -11.15
N PRO A 245 -7.46 -19.98 -11.54
CA PRO A 245 -8.20 -18.76 -11.24
C PRO A 245 -9.64 -18.84 -11.73
N ILE A 246 -10.59 -18.38 -10.91
CA ILE A 246 -12.01 -18.28 -11.26
C ILE A 246 -12.54 -16.86 -11.06
N PRO A 247 -13.52 -16.41 -11.86
CA PRO A 247 -14.00 -15.03 -11.80
C PRO A 247 -14.61 -14.66 -10.44
N SER A 248 -15.20 -15.61 -9.72
CA SER A 248 -15.78 -15.35 -8.39
C SER A 248 -14.77 -14.96 -7.32
N GLN A 249 -13.46 -15.13 -7.56
CA GLN A 249 -12.43 -14.65 -6.64
C GLN A 249 -12.29 -13.11 -6.67
N ILE A 250 -12.76 -12.45 -7.73
CA ILE A 250 -12.67 -11.01 -7.93
C ILE A 250 -13.90 -10.35 -7.29
N ASP A 251 -13.68 -9.38 -6.40
CA ASP A 251 -14.76 -8.61 -5.76
C ASP A 251 -15.17 -7.46 -6.69
N LEU A 252 -16.27 -7.65 -7.41
CA LEU A 252 -16.88 -6.63 -8.26
C LEU A 252 -18.08 -6.01 -7.56
N ARG A 253 -18.11 -4.69 -7.44
CA ARG A 253 -19.22 -3.96 -6.82
C ARG A 253 -19.65 -2.76 -7.63
N VAL A 254 -20.92 -2.42 -7.52
CA VAL A 254 -21.43 -1.14 -7.98
C VAL A 254 -20.90 -0.03 -7.06
N GLY A 255 -20.41 1.05 -7.66
CA GLY A 255 -20.02 2.25 -6.95
C GLY A 255 -20.61 3.51 -7.55
N LYS A 256 -20.59 4.61 -6.78
CA LYS A 256 -20.98 5.94 -7.21
C LYS A 256 -19.82 6.91 -7.02
N ILE A 257 -19.44 7.61 -8.09
CA ILE A 257 -18.43 8.67 -8.00
C ILE A 257 -19.03 9.87 -7.28
N VAL A 258 -18.61 10.11 -6.04
CA VAL A 258 -19.09 11.25 -5.22
C VAL A 258 -18.32 12.53 -5.51
N SER A 259 -17.05 12.42 -5.87
CA SER A 259 -16.25 13.54 -6.36
C SER A 259 -15.22 13.06 -7.38
N VAL A 260 -14.89 13.92 -8.35
CA VAL A 260 -13.84 13.69 -9.34
C VAL A 260 -13.03 14.97 -9.54
N GLU A 261 -11.72 14.83 -9.53
CA GLU A 261 -10.76 15.91 -9.77
C GLU A 261 -9.68 15.42 -10.74
N LYS A 262 -9.04 16.32 -11.48
CA LYS A 262 -7.84 15.95 -12.24
C LYS A 262 -6.70 15.68 -11.25
N HIS A 263 -5.92 14.64 -11.51
CA HIS A 263 -4.77 14.34 -10.66
C HIS A 263 -3.75 15.50 -10.74
N PRO A 264 -3.25 16.00 -9.59
CA PRO A 264 -2.38 17.19 -9.56
C PRO A 264 -1.08 16.99 -10.35
N ASP A 265 -0.50 15.80 -10.26
CA ASP A 265 0.80 15.48 -10.89
C ASP A 265 0.69 14.53 -12.11
N ALA A 266 -0.51 14.35 -12.69
CA ALA A 266 -0.71 13.43 -13.81
C ALA A 266 -1.86 13.82 -14.76
N ASP A 267 -1.50 14.33 -15.94
CA ASP A 267 -2.44 14.84 -16.94
C ASP A 267 -3.46 13.81 -17.46
N ALA A 268 -3.10 12.52 -17.40
CA ALA A 268 -3.94 11.43 -17.91
C ALA A 268 -4.83 10.79 -16.82
N LEU A 269 -4.68 11.17 -15.55
CA LEU A 269 -5.36 10.53 -14.43
C LEU A 269 -6.42 11.45 -13.81
N TYR A 270 -7.56 10.86 -13.49
CA TYR A 270 -8.50 11.42 -12.54
C TYR A 270 -8.24 10.87 -11.14
N LEU A 271 -8.62 11.66 -10.15
CA LEU A 271 -8.70 11.31 -8.75
C LEU A 271 -10.18 11.29 -8.36
N GLU A 272 -10.73 10.10 -8.15
CA GLU A 272 -12.12 9.92 -7.78
C GLU A 272 -12.28 9.52 -6.32
N LYS A 273 -13.33 10.02 -5.68
CA LYS A 273 -13.91 9.40 -4.49
C LYS A 273 -15.11 8.57 -4.92
N VAL A 274 -15.07 7.27 -4.68
CA VAL A 274 -16.10 6.34 -5.12
C VAL A 274 -16.70 5.61 -3.93
N ASP A 275 -17.99 5.81 -3.72
CA ASP A 275 -18.76 5.11 -2.70
C ASP A 275 -19.14 3.72 -3.21
N PHE A 276 -18.67 2.67 -2.53
CA PHE A 276 -19.00 1.26 -2.80
C PHE A 276 -19.91 0.66 -1.72
N GLY A 277 -20.67 1.50 -0.98
CA GLY A 277 -21.57 1.06 0.09
C GLY A 277 -20.86 0.56 1.34
N GLU A 278 -19.64 1.05 1.59
CA GLU A 278 -18.80 0.60 2.70
C GLU A 278 -18.94 1.51 3.93
N ALA A 279 -18.84 0.92 5.12
CA ALA A 279 -18.96 1.66 6.38
C ALA A 279 -17.85 2.71 6.57
N ASP A 280 -16.66 2.44 6.03
CA ASP A 280 -15.50 3.34 6.11
C ASP A 280 -15.59 4.55 5.15
N GLY A 281 -16.64 4.61 4.32
CA GLY A 281 -16.91 5.68 3.38
C GLY A 281 -16.27 5.50 1.99
N PRO A 282 -16.28 6.56 1.15
CA PRO A 282 -15.81 6.48 -0.23
C PRO A 282 -14.31 6.19 -0.36
N ARG A 283 -13.96 5.29 -1.28
CA ARG A 283 -12.57 4.95 -1.60
C ARG A 283 -11.95 5.99 -2.54
N THR A 284 -10.65 6.24 -2.38
CA THR A 284 -9.87 6.94 -3.41
C THR A 284 -9.57 5.99 -4.55
N ILE A 285 -10.00 6.33 -5.76
CA ILE A 285 -9.70 5.62 -7.01
C ILE A 285 -8.92 6.55 -7.92
N LEU A 286 -7.96 6.01 -8.66
CA LEU A 286 -7.26 6.73 -9.71
C LEU A 286 -7.54 6.05 -11.04
N SER A 287 -8.16 6.77 -11.98
CA SER A 287 -8.50 6.23 -13.30
C SER A 287 -7.80 6.99 -14.42
N GLY A 288 -7.34 6.25 -15.44
CA GLY A 288 -6.70 6.83 -16.63
C GLY A 288 -7.70 7.32 -17.68
N LEU A 289 -8.75 8.03 -17.27
CA LEU A 289 -9.90 8.35 -18.12
C LEU A 289 -9.94 9.79 -18.66
N VAL A 290 -8.95 10.64 -18.34
CA VAL A 290 -8.98 12.08 -18.70
C VAL A 290 -9.11 12.33 -20.20
N HIS A 291 -8.51 11.48 -21.03
CA HIS A 291 -8.57 11.61 -22.49
C HIS A 291 -9.79 10.93 -23.12
N PHE A 292 -10.60 10.22 -22.34
CA PHE A 292 -11.69 9.38 -22.85
C PHE A 292 -13.06 9.84 -22.37
N VAL A 293 -13.17 10.24 -21.11
CA VAL A 293 -14.44 10.68 -20.51
C VAL A 293 -14.25 12.07 -19.93
N PRO A 294 -15.06 13.07 -20.34
CA PRO A 294 -15.00 14.40 -19.78
C PRO A 294 -15.45 14.38 -18.30
N ILE A 295 -14.88 15.27 -17.48
CA ILE A 295 -15.04 15.27 -16.02
C ILE A 295 -16.50 15.44 -15.59
N GLU A 296 -17.28 16.18 -16.37
CA GLU A 296 -18.71 16.43 -16.14
C GLU A 296 -19.55 15.15 -16.28
N LYS A 297 -19.08 14.19 -17.08
CA LYS A 297 -19.71 12.86 -17.23
C LYS A 297 -19.22 11.84 -16.20
N MET A 298 -18.18 12.17 -15.43
CA MET A 298 -17.65 11.33 -14.35
C MET A 298 -18.33 11.65 -13.01
N GLN A 299 -18.64 12.91 -12.75
CA GLN A 299 -19.29 13.33 -11.51
C GLN A 299 -20.65 12.66 -11.33
N ASN A 300 -20.91 12.08 -10.15
CA ASN A 300 -22.15 11.35 -9.81
C ASN A 300 -22.43 10.11 -10.69
N ARG A 301 -21.48 9.67 -11.51
CA ARG A 301 -21.63 8.50 -12.37
C ARG A 301 -21.67 7.22 -11.54
N MET A 302 -22.56 6.31 -11.92
CA MET A 302 -22.57 4.93 -11.42
C MET A 302 -21.57 4.10 -12.21
N VAL A 303 -20.73 3.36 -11.52
CA VAL A 303 -19.59 2.63 -12.07
C VAL A 303 -19.47 1.25 -11.45
N ILE A 304 -18.64 0.40 -12.03
CA ILE A 304 -18.28 -0.90 -11.47
C ILE A 304 -16.83 -0.85 -11.01
N GLY A 305 -16.57 -1.23 -9.77
CA GLY A 305 -15.24 -1.27 -9.19
C GLY A 305 -14.76 -2.68 -8.92
N VAL A 306 -13.45 -2.88 -9.07
CA VAL A 306 -12.72 -4.05 -8.55
C VAL A 306 -12.19 -3.69 -7.16
N CYS A 307 -12.77 -4.28 -6.12
CA CYS A 307 -12.64 -3.83 -4.74
C CYS A 307 -11.64 -4.64 -3.89
N ASN A 308 -11.16 -5.80 -4.35
CA ASN A 308 -10.22 -6.64 -3.61
C ASN A 308 -8.81 -6.69 -4.20
N LEU A 309 -8.46 -5.74 -5.07
CA LEU A 309 -7.06 -5.56 -5.51
C LEU A 309 -6.23 -4.94 -4.37
N LYS A 310 -4.95 -5.33 -4.31
CA LYS A 310 -4.00 -4.67 -3.40
C LYS A 310 -3.87 -3.19 -3.79
N PRO A 311 -3.98 -2.23 -2.85
CA PRO A 311 -3.86 -0.81 -3.18
C PRO A 311 -2.55 -0.47 -3.88
N VAL A 312 -2.63 0.34 -4.93
CA VAL A 312 -1.48 0.74 -5.76
C VAL A 312 -1.29 2.24 -5.65
N ALA A 313 -0.06 2.68 -5.38
CA ALA A 313 0.30 4.08 -5.48
C ALA A 313 0.57 4.45 -6.93
N MET A 314 -0.12 5.46 -7.45
CA MET A 314 0.17 6.06 -8.75
C MET A 314 0.46 7.53 -8.50
N ARG A 315 1.68 7.98 -8.84
CA ARG A 315 2.08 9.39 -8.73
C ARG A 315 1.86 9.97 -7.32
N GLY A 316 2.22 9.19 -6.28
CA GLY A 316 2.15 9.62 -4.88
C GLY A 316 0.80 9.38 -4.19
N ILE A 317 -0.28 9.13 -4.93
CA ILE A 317 -1.61 8.88 -4.37
C ILE A 317 -1.96 7.40 -4.45
N LYS A 318 -2.50 6.82 -3.37
CA LYS A 318 -2.95 5.42 -3.36
C LYS A 318 -4.35 5.28 -3.93
N SER A 319 -4.49 4.45 -4.96
CA SER A 319 -5.77 3.94 -5.46
C SER A 319 -6.14 2.66 -4.69
N TYR A 320 -7.36 2.62 -4.16
CA TYR A 320 -7.91 1.51 -3.36
C TYR A 320 -8.87 0.63 -4.16
N GLY A 321 -8.64 0.55 -5.46
CA GLY A 321 -9.42 -0.24 -6.40
C GLY A 321 -9.16 0.20 -7.83
N MET A 322 -10.01 -0.27 -8.73
CA MET A 322 -9.94 0.03 -10.16
C MET A 322 -11.37 0.11 -10.72
N LEU A 323 -11.65 1.07 -11.59
CA LEU A 323 -12.91 1.10 -12.32
C LEU A 323 -12.85 0.15 -13.50
N LEU A 324 -13.85 -0.72 -13.63
CA LEU A 324 -13.97 -1.61 -14.77
C LEU A 324 -14.48 -0.82 -15.97
N CYS A 325 -13.69 -0.80 -17.05
CA CYS A 325 -13.99 -0.06 -18.26
C CYS A 325 -14.03 -1.00 -19.47
N ALA A 326 -14.87 -0.69 -20.45
CA ALA A 326 -14.83 -1.30 -21.76
C ALA A 326 -13.83 -0.53 -22.64
N THR A 327 -12.86 -1.24 -23.21
CA THR A 327 -11.92 -0.71 -24.20
C THR A 327 -12.32 -1.23 -25.57
N HIS A 328 -12.43 -0.33 -26.56
CA HIS A 328 -12.82 -0.68 -27.92
C HIS A 328 -11.97 -1.84 -28.49
N LYS A 329 -12.56 -2.65 -29.37
CA LYS A 329 -11.89 -3.83 -29.97
C LYS A 329 -10.60 -3.51 -30.72
N ASP A 330 -10.50 -2.28 -31.27
CA ASP A 330 -9.32 -1.77 -31.98
C ASP A 330 -8.30 -1.13 -31.03
N GLY A 331 -8.49 -1.25 -29.71
CA GLY A 331 -7.63 -0.70 -28.68
C GLY A 331 -8.06 0.68 -28.20
N LYS A 332 -7.19 1.33 -27.40
CA LYS A 332 -7.49 2.60 -26.72
C LYS A 332 -7.76 3.75 -27.68
N ASP A 333 -7.20 3.72 -28.88
CA ASP A 333 -7.46 4.74 -29.91
C ASP A 333 -8.91 4.74 -30.39
N GLY A 334 -9.61 3.60 -30.26
CA GLY A 334 -11.06 3.49 -30.50
C GLY A 334 -11.93 3.96 -29.33
N GLY A 335 -11.33 4.27 -28.18
CA GLY A 335 -11.99 4.78 -27.00
C GLY A 335 -12.05 3.80 -25.82
N VAL A 336 -12.30 4.36 -24.64
CA VAL A 336 -12.48 3.65 -23.37
C VAL A 336 -13.67 4.27 -22.64
N GLU A 337 -14.58 3.45 -22.13
CA GLU A 337 -15.75 3.93 -21.38
C GLU A 337 -16.01 3.10 -20.11
N PRO A 338 -16.40 3.72 -18.98
CA PRO A 338 -16.78 2.99 -17.78
C PRO A 338 -17.99 2.09 -18.01
N VAL A 339 -17.93 0.86 -17.48
CA VAL A 339 -19.06 -0.06 -17.51
C VAL A 339 -20.22 0.50 -16.69
N CYS A 340 -21.43 0.38 -17.24
CA CYS A 340 -22.66 0.86 -16.61
C CYS A 340 -23.37 -0.28 -15.86
N PRO A 341 -23.74 -0.06 -14.58
CA PRO A 341 -24.64 -0.96 -13.89
C PRO A 341 -26.08 -0.84 -14.45
N PRO A 342 -26.94 -1.85 -14.22
CA PRO A 342 -28.35 -1.78 -14.57
C PRO A 342 -29.08 -0.67 -13.80
N GLU A 343 -30.23 -0.25 -14.34
CA GLU A 343 -31.07 0.78 -13.71
C GLU A 343 -31.52 0.35 -12.30
N GLY A 344 -31.53 1.31 -11.36
CA GLY A 344 -31.91 1.06 -9.97
C GLY A 344 -30.80 0.48 -9.09
N SER A 345 -29.60 0.22 -9.64
CA SER A 345 -28.44 -0.19 -8.84
C SER A 345 -28.05 0.85 -7.77
N GLN A 346 -27.50 0.35 -6.66
CA GLN A 346 -27.07 1.15 -5.52
C GLN A 346 -25.60 0.89 -5.21
N PRO A 347 -24.87 1.85 -4.61
CA PRO A 347 -23.53 1.62 -4.09
C PRO A 347 -23.47 0.37 -3.20
N GLY A 348 -22.55 -0.53 -3.50
CA GLY A 348 -22.34 -1.78 -2.77
C GLY A 348 -23.09 -2.99 -3.31
N ASP A 349 -23.98 -2.84 -4.30
CA ASP A 349 -24.59 -4.00 -4.98
C ASP A 349 -23.47 -4.92 -5.51
N LYS A 350 -23.53 -6.22 -5.15
CA LYS A 350 -22.58 -7.23 -5.61
C LYS A 350 -22.79 -7.49 -7.11
N VAL A 351 -21.69 -7.62 -7.83
CA VAL A 351 -21.68 -8.03 -9.24
C VAL A 351 -21.03 -9.42 -9.35
N TRP A 352 -21.66 -10.31 -10.11
CA TRP A 352 -21.13 -11.66 -10.35
C TRP A 352 -21.26 -12.04 -11.82
N VAL A 353 -20.53 -13.09 -12.20
CA VAL A 353 -20.65 -13.74 -13.51
C VAL A 353 -21.74 -14.81 -13.42
N GLU A 354 -22.64 -14.87 -14.40
CA GLU A 354 -23.65 -15.93 -14.48
C GLU A 354 -23.05 -17.34 -14.33
N GLY A 355 -23.61 -18.14 -13.42
CA GLY A 355 -23.11 -19.47 -13.06
C GLY A 355 -22.09 -19.50 -11.92
N TYR A 356 -21.75 -18.33 -11.36
CA TYR A 356 -20.89 -18.16 -10.19
C TYR A 356 -21.62 -17.50 -9.00
N GLU A 357 -22.95 -17.51 -9.01
CA GLU A 357 -23.81 -16.92 -7.98
C GLU A 357 -23.49 -17.47 -6.58
N GLY A 358 -23.57 -16.61 -5.56
CA GLY A 358 -23.45 -17.02 -4.16
C GLY A 358 -22.04 -17.44 -3.72
N ARG A 359 -21.04 -17.38 -4.61
CA ARG A 359 -19.62 -17.56 -4.25
C ARG A 359 -19.06 -16.26 -3.69
N GLU A 360 -18.29 -16.37 -2.62
CA GLU A 360 -17.67 -15.21 -2.00
C GLU A 360 -16.27 -14.93 -2.61
N PRO A 361 -15.93 -13.65 -2.85
CA PRO A 361 -14.64 -13.26 -3.37
C PRO A 361 -13.52 -13.43 -2.33
N GLU A 362 -12.27 -13.43 -2.80
CA GLU A 362 -11.13 -13.36 -1.88
C GLU A 362 -11.11 -12.00 -1.19
N ALA A 363 -10.76 -11.97 0.10
CA ALA A 363 -10.67 -10.71 0.85
C ALA A 363 -9.69 -9.71 0.22
N VAL A 364 -8.52 -10.20 -0.25
CA VAL A 364 -7.54 -9.44 -1.02
C VAL A 364 -6.86 -10.38 -2.01
N LEU A 365 -6.88 -10.05 -3.30
CA LEU A 365 -6.21 -10.81 -4.35
C LEU A 365 -4.68 -10.77 -4.15
N ASN A 366 -4.05 -11.95 -4.17
CA ASN A 366 -2.59 -12.06 -4.10
C ASN A 366 -1.94 -11.70 -5.45
N PRO A 367 -1.14 -10.61 -5.53
CA PRO A 367 -0.52 -10.19 -6.80
C PRO A 367 0.42 -11.24 -7.41
N LYS A 368 0.98 -12.15 -6.61
CA LYS A 368 1.84 -13.23 -7.10
C LYS A 368 1.07 -14.30 -7.89
N LYS A 369 -0.22 -14.47 -7.58
CA LYS A 369 -1.09 -15.44 -8.26
C LYS A 369 -1.65 -14.91 -9.58
N LYS A 370 -1.59 -13.58 -9.81
CA LYS A 370 -2.07 -12.93 -11.04
C LYS A 370 -3.49 -13.34 -11.45
N ILE A 371 -4.39 -13.46 -10.46
CA ILE A 371 -5.76 -13.95 -10.66
C ILE A 371 -6.51 -13.05 -11.62
N PHE A 372 -6.50 -11.73 -11.38
CA PHE A 372 -7.19 -10.78 -12.25
C PHE A 372 -6.64 -10.85 -13.68
N GLU A 373 -5.32 -10.88 -13.85
CA GLU A 373 -4.67 -10.94 -15.16
C GLU A 373 -4.92 -12.25 -15.91
N ALA A 374 -5.22 -13.33 -15.21
CA ALA A 374 -5.62 -14.61 -15.81
C ALA A 374 -7.09 -14.60 -16.26
N ILE A 375 -7.96 -13.88 -15.55
CA ILE A 375 -9.40 -13.80 -15.82
C ILE A 375 -9.75 -12.70 -16.83
N GLN A 376 -9.04 -11.58 -16.78
CA GLN A 376 -9.31 -10.35 -17.53
C GLN A 376 -9.40 -10.52 -19.05
N PRO A 377 -8.54 -11.32 -19.73
CA PRO A 377 -8.61 -11.50 -21.18
C PRO A 377 -9.95 -12.03 -21.70
N ASN A 378 -10.73 -12.66 -20.81
CA ASN A 378 -11.99 -13.29 -21.13
C ASN A 378 -13.20 -12.40 -20.81
N TYR A 379 -13.00 -11.22 -20.21
CA TYR A 379 -14.06 -10.24 -20.05
C TYR A 379 -14.27 -9.47 -21.36
N ILE A 380 -15.50 -9.52 -21.88
CA ILE A 380 -15.87 -8.94 -23.16
C ILE A 380 -17.23 -8.22 -23.09
N THR A 381 -17.59 -7.53 -24.16
CA THR A 381 -18.97 -7.10 -24.43
C THR A 381 -19.59 -7.92 -25.56
N THR A 382 -20.85 -8.30 -25.42
CA THR A 382 -21.61 -9.04 -26.44
C THR A 382 -22.07 -8.12 -27.59
N GLU A 383 -22.71 -8.69 -28.61
CA GLU A 383 -23.38 -7.91 -29.67
C GLU A 383 -24.45 -6.95 -29.12
N GLY A 384 -25.10 -7.32 -28.01
CA GLY A 384 -26.04 -6.48 -27.29
C GLY A 384 -25.39 -5.47 -26.35
N LYS A 385 -24.06 -5.28 -26.43
CA LYS A 385 -23.24 -4.44 -25.53
C LYS A 385 -23.29 -4.86 -24.05
N GLN A 386 -23.77 -6.06 -23.76
CA GLN A 386 -23.81 -6.58 -22.39
C GLN A 386 -22.41 -7.02 -21.99
N CYS A 387 -22.00 -6.69 -20.78
CA CYS A 387 -20.74 -7.16 -20.23
C CYS A 387 -20.84 -8.65 -19.92
N ALA A 388 -19.85 -9.42 -20.35
CA ALA A 388 -19.82 -10.86 -20.18
C ALA A 388 -18.40 -11.36 -19.89
N TRP A 389 -18.31 -12.60 -19.42
CA TRP A 389 -17.08 -13.36 -19.27
C TRP A 389 -17.20 -14.69 -20.03
N VAL A 390 -16.15 -15.11 -20.71
CA VAL A 390 -16.11 -16.39 -21.44
C VAL A 390 -15.18 -17.35 -20.73
N GLY A 391 -15.67 -18.49 -20.28
CA GLY A 391 -14.83 -19.49 -19.64
C GLY A 391 -15.61 -20.62 -18.99
N PRO A 392 -14.89 -21.53 -18.33
CA PRO A 392 -15.49 -22.74 -17.79
C PRO A 392 -16.51 -22.42 -16.71
N LEU A 393 -17.52 -23.28 -16.57
CA LEU A 393 -18.38 -23.30 -15.40
C LEU A 393 -17.86 -24.32 -14.39
N PRO A 394 -17.98 -24.05 -13.07
CA PRO A 394 -17.49 -24.95 -12.03
C PRO A 394 -18.09 -26.37 -12.06
N ASP A 395 -19.28 -26.49 -12.65
CA ASP A 395 -20.11 -27.72 -12.62
C ASP A 395 -20.54 -28.18 -14.03
N SER A 396 -19.96 -27.62 -15.11
CA SER A 396 -20.27 -28.03 -16.48
C SER A 396 -19.27 -29.07 -16.97
N ALA A 397 -19.78 -30.23 -17.42
CA ALA A 397 -18.99 -31.25 -18.10
C ALA A 397 -18.98 -31.08 -19.64
N ASP A 398 -19.63 -30.03 -20.16
CA ASP A 398 -19.73 -29.76 -21.59
C ASP A 398 -18.65 -28.77 -22.05
N PRO A 399 -17.67 -29.20 -22.87
CA PRO A 399 -16.61 -28.33 -23.39
C PRO A 399 -17.11 -27.21 -24.32
N GLU A 400 -18.31 -27.34 -24.90
CA GLU A 400 -18.91 -26.27 -25.71
C GLU A 400 -19.47 -25.14 -24.84
N ALA A 401 -19.84 -25.43 -23.58
CA ALA A 401 -20.38 -24.46 -22.65
C ALA A 401 -19.36 -23.38 -22.23
N ASP A 402 -18.06 -23.68 -22.36
CA ASP A 402 -16.94 -22.78 -22.04
C ASP A 402 -16.79 -21.64 -23.05
N LYS A 403 -17.34 -21.82 -24.27
CA LYS A 403 -17.33 -20.80 -25.33
C LYS A 403 -18.48 -19.81 -25.21
N LYS A 404 -19.48 -20.11 -24.38
CA LYS A 404 -20.68 -19.29 -24.23
C LYS A 404 -20.40 -18.10 -23.31
N PRO A 405 -20.66 -16.85 -23.74
CA PRO A 405 -20.57 -15.68 -22.87
C PRO A 405 -21.53 -15.78 -21.68
N ARG A 406 -21.02 -15.51 -20.48
CA ARG A 406 -21.75 -15.45 -19.21
C ARG A 406 -21.88 -14.01 -18.79
N LEU A 407 -23.10 -13.51 -18.65
CA LEU A 407 -23.30 -12.09 -18.41
C LEU A 407 -22.82 -11.69 -17.01
N LEU A 408 -22.27 -10.48 -16.88
CA LEU A 408 -22.00 -9.87 -15.58
C LEU A 408 -23.30 -9.22 -15.10
N ARG A 409 -23.71 -9.54 -13.88
CA ARG A 409 -25.05 -9.18 -13.36
C ARG A 409 -25.02 -8.73 -11.92
N THR A 410 -26.01 -7.93 -11.58
CA THR A 410 -26.48 -7.70 -10.20
C THR A 410 -27.84 -8.36 -10.02
N GLU A 411 -28.42 -8.28 -8.83
CA GLU A 411 -29.81 -8.70 -8.59
C GLU A 411 -30.82 -7.96 -9.48
N LYS A 412 -30.46 -6.75 -9.93
CA LYS A 412 -31.34 -5.83 -10.66
C LYS A 412 -31.24 -5.95 -12.17
N GLY A 413 -30.20 -6.60 -12.70
CA GLY A 413 -30.03 -6.73 -14.14
C GLY A 413 -28.60 -6.97 -14.59
N VAL A 414 -28.38 -6.76 -15.89
CA VAL A 414 -27.11 -7.02 -16.59
C VAL A 414 -26.32 -5.72 -16.73
N LEU A 415 -25.01 -5.79 -16.57
CA LEU A 415 -24.09 -4.68 -16.83
C LEU A 415 -23.92 -4.47 -18.34
N PHE A 416 -23.70 -3.23 -18.77
CA PHE A 416 -23.55 -2.91 -20.19
C PHE A 416 -22.51 -1.83 -20.47
N SER A 417 -22.00 -1.84 -21.69
CA SER A 417 -21.25 -0.75 -22.31
C SER A 417 -22.21 0.19 -23.02
N GLU A 418 -21.97 1.50 -22.99
CA GLU A 418 -22.83 2.45 -23.71
C GLU A 418 -22.71 2.26 -25.24
N ASN A 419 -21.49 2.13 -25.74
CA ASN A 419 -21.18 2.24 -27.16
C ASN A 419 -20.49 1.00 -27.73
N PHE A 420 -19.69 0.27 -26.93
CA PHE A 420 -18.79 -0.74 -27.49
C PHE A 420 -19.38 -2.16 -27.54
N VAL A 421 -19.14 -2.81 -28.69
CA VAL A 421 -19.46 -4.22 -28.98
C VAL A 421 -18.15 -4.96 -29.21
N GLY A 422 -17.98 -6.14 -28.61
CA GLY A 422 -16.75 -6.92 -28.71
C GLY A 422 -15.53 -6.24 -28.06
N ALA A 423 -15.76 -5.20 -27.25
CA ALA A 423 -14.74 -4.59 -26.40
C ALA A 423 -14.22 -5.57 -25.35
N SER A 424 -12.96 -5.41 -24.95
CA SER A 424 -12.41 -6.04 -23.77
C SER A 424 -12.77 -5.22 -22.52
N LEU A 425 -12.98 -5.87 -21.38
CA LEU A 425 -13.14 -5.17 -20.10
C LEU A 425 -11.83 -5.20 -19.33
N SER A 426 -11.42 -4.06 -18.79
CA SER A 426 -10.16 -3.88 -18.08
C SER A 426 -10.26 -2.91 -16.92
#